data_AF-A0A9E5LXX3-F1
#
_entry.id   AF-A0A9E5LXX3-F1
#
_cell.length_a   1.000
_cell.length_b   1.000
_cell.length_c   1.000
_cell.angle_alpha   90.00
_cell.angle_beta   90.00
_cell.angle_gamma   90.00
#
_symmetry.space_group_name_H-M   'P 1'
#
loop_
_entity.id
_entity.type
_entity.pdbx_description
1 polymer ?
#
loop_
_entity_poly.entity_id
_entity_poly.type
_entity_poly.pdbx_seq_one_letter_code
_entity_poly.pdbx_strand_id
1 'polypeptide(L)' 'LAIGLGEAPLLRQATFSLWDNAASMDAYARTGAHEQAIRAAWRNSFFSESMFVRFAPLSMRGTWNGRSYG' A
#
# COMPACT_ATOMS: atom_id res chain seq x y z
N LEU A 1 -10.63 -8.57 6.23
CA LEU A 1 -11.05 -7.50 7.15
C LEU A 1 -9.81 -6.78 7.65
N ALA A 2 -9.48 -5.62 7.08
CA ALA A 2 -8.44 -4.75 7.61
C ALA A 2 -9.15 -3.53 8.22
N ILE A 3 -9.27 -3.51 9.54
CA ILE A 3 -9.72 -2.34 10.30
C ILE A 3 -8.45 -1.61 10.69
N GLY A 4 -8.06 -0.60 9.92
CA GLY A 4 -6.96 0.29 10.28
C GLY A 4 -7.46 1.25 11.36
N LEU A 5 -6.97 1.10 12.58
CA LEU A 5 -7.19 2.08 13.65
C LEU A 5 -6.64 3.43 13.18
N GLY A 6 -7.50 4.43 13.13
CA GLY A 6 -7.13 5.82 12.87
C GLY A 6 -6.06 6.28 13.87
N GLU A 7 -4.99 6.81 13.31
CA GLU A 7 -3.90 7.56 13.92
C GLU A 7 -3.56 7.23 15.39
N ALA A 8 -2.64 6.29 15.60
CA ALA A 8 -1.84 6.32 16.83
C ALA A 8 -0.91 7.55 16.76
N PRO A 9 -0.90 8.46 17.75
CA PRO A 9 -0.19 9.75 17.68
C PRO A 9 1.33 9.66 17.46
N LEU A 10 1.91 8.46 17.49
CA LEU A 10 3.34 8.21 17.29
C LEU A 10 3.65 7.23 16.15
N LEU A 11 2.65 6.56 15.56
CA LEU A 11 2.85 5.57 14.50
C LEU A 11 1.92 5.89 13.32
N ARG A 12 2.50 6.34 12.22
CA ARG A 12 1.80 6.48 10.95
C ARG A 12 1.66 5.09 10.33
N GLN A 13 0.42 4.64 10.11
CA GLN A 13 0.19 3.39 9.41
C GLN A 13 0.65 3.51 7.95
N ALA A 14 1.58 2.65 7.55
CA ALA A 14 1.99 2.51 6.16
C ALA A 14 1.83 1.05 5.74
N THR A 15 1.32 0.84 4.54
CA THR A 15 1.21 -0.49 3.93
C THR A 15 2.07 -0.51 2.69
N PHE A 16 2.93 -1.53 2.59
CA PHE A 16 3.65 -1.84 1.36
C PHE A 16 3.03 -3.07 0.71
N SER A 17 2.87 -3.01 -0.61
CA SER A 17 2.39 -4.13 -1.41
C SER A 17 3.38 -4.37 -2.54
N LEU A 18 3.84 -5.62 -2.68
CA LEU A 18 4.67 -6.06 -3.79
C LEU A 18 3.78 -6.70 -4.86
N TRP A 19 4.15 -6.49 -6.12
CA TRP A 19 3.41 -6.96 -7.27
C TRP A 19 4.36 -7.63 -8.26
N ASP A 20 3.92 -8.72 -8.87
CA ASP A 20 4.72 -9.43 -9.90
C ASP A 20 4.93 -8.57 -11.16
N ASN A 21 3.99 -7.66 -11.45
CA ASN A 21 4.07 -6.74 -12.58
C ASN A 21 3.24 -5.46 -12.36
N ALA A 22 3.49 -4.46 -13.22
CA ALA A 22 2.83 -3.17 -13.15
C ALA A 22 1.32 -3.22 -13.45
N ALA A 23 0.87 -4.10 -14.34
CA ALA A 23 -0.55 -4.22 -14.70
C ALA A 23 -1.39 -4.72 -13.52
N SER A 24 -0.87 -5.69 -12.76
CA SER A 24 -1.52 -6.17 -11.52
C SER A 24 -1.67 -5.04 -10.48
N MET A 25 -0.62 -4.23 -10.32
CA MET A 25 -0.65 -3.06 -9.44
C MET A 25 -1.68 -2.02 -9.89
N ASP A 26 -1.69 -1.68 -11.19
CA ASP A 26 -2.61 -0.69 -11.75
C ASP A 26 -4.08 -1.13 -11.62
N ALA A 27 -4.36 -2.42 -11.84
CA ALA A 27 -5.68 -2.99 -11.65
C ALA A 27 -6.16 -2.85 -10.20
N TYR A 28 -5.28 -3.16 -9.23
CA TYR A 28 -5.58 -2.99 -7.81
C TYR A 28 -5.78 -1.53 -7.41
N ALA A 29 -4.92 -0.62 -7.90
CA ALA A 29 -4.95 0.79 -7.53
C ALA A 29 -6.20 1.52 -8.03
N ARG A 30 -6.76 1.09 -9.16
CA ARG A 30 -7.78 1.86 -9.89
C ARG A 30 -9.17 1.23 -9.90
N THR A 31 -9.33 0.01 -9.39
CA THR A 31 -10.62 -0.69 -9.48
C THR A 31 -10.97 -1.45 -8.21
N GLY A 32 -12.26 -1.77 -8.06
CA GLY A 32 -12.75 -2.68 -7.04
C GLY A 32 -12.67 -2.14 -5.61
N ALA A 33 -12.40 -3.04 -4.66
CA ALA A 33 -12.49 -2.74 -3.23
C ALA A 33 -11.51 -1.67 -2.77
N HIS A 34 -10.32 -1.57 -3.38
CA HIS A 34 -9.33 -0.57 -2.97
C HIS A 34 -9.79 0.85 -3.31
N GLU A 35 -10.29 1.07 -4.52
CA GLU A 35 -10.87 2.35 -4.93
C GLU A 35 -12.05 2.75 -4.01
N GLN A 36 -12.91 1.80 -3.67
CA GLN A 36 -14.04 2.02 -2.75
C GLN A 36 -13.57 2.42 -1.35
N ALA A 37 -12.51 1.77 -0.84
CA ALA A 37 -11.91 2.10 0.45
C ALA A 37 -11.30 3.50 0.45
N ILE A 38 -10.58 3.88 -0.61
CA ILE A 38 -10.07 5.24 -0.79
C ILE A 38 -11.22 6.25 -0.74
N ARG A 39 -12.26 6.03 -1.56
CA ARG A 39 -13.44 6.93 -1.58
C ARG A 39 -14.12 7.03 -0.22
N ALA A 40 -14.20 5.92 0.54
CA ALA A 40 -14.75 5.93 1.89
C ALA A 40 -13.86 6.71 2.88
N ALA A 41 -12.54 6.57 2.78
CA ALA A 41 -11.59 7.31 3.60
C ALA A 41 -11.68 8.82 3.36
N TRP A 42 -11.78 9.24 2.10
CA TRP A 42 -12.00 10.66 1.74
C TRP A 42 -13.34 11.19 2.24
N ARG A 43 -14.44 10.46 1.98
CA ARG A 43 -15.79 10.91 2.40
C ARG A 43 -15.93 11.08 3.90
N ASN A 44 -15.29 10.21 4.68
CA ASN A 44 -15.42 10.21 6.14
C ASN A 44 -14.25 10.89 6.85
N SER A 45 -13.32 11.52 6.11
CA SER A 45 -12.13 12.19 6.67
C SER A 45 -11.36 11.31 7.66
N PHE A 46 -11.13 10.04 7.30
CA PHE A 46 -10.46 9.07 8.19
C PHE A 46 -8.99 9.39 8.44
N PHE A 47 -8.36 10.17 7.57
CA PHE A 47 -6.97 10.58 7.69
C PHE A 47 -6.84 12.08 7.41
N SER A 48 -5.97 12.73 8.18
CA SER A 48 -5.60 14.13 7.95
C SER A 48 -4.81 14.31 6.65
N GLU A 49 -4.03 13.30 6.27
CA GLU A 49 -3.22 13.25 5.05
C GLU A 49 -3.28 11.85 4.42
N SER A 50 -3.19 11.76 3.09
CA SER A 50 -3.06 10.47 2.39
C SER A 50 -2.13 10.60 1.18
N MET A 51 -1.33 9.56 0.94
CA MET A 51 -0.38 9.51 -0.17
C MET A 51 -0.36 8.12 -0.79
N PHE A 52 -0.39 8.06 -2.13
CA PHE A 52 -0.16 6.84 -2.89
C PHE A 52 1.08 7.01 -3.76
N VAL A 53 2.03 6.08 -3.64
CA VAL A 53 3.31 6.13 -4.33
C VAL A 53 3.61 4.79 -4.99
N ARG A 54 4.10 4.86 -6.23
CA ARG A 54 4.62 3.70 -6.95
C ARG A 54 6.14 3.75 -6.95
N PHE A 55 6.77 2.66 -6.56
CA PHE A 55 8.22 2.49 -6.61
C PHE A 55 8.60 1.45 -7.67
N ALA A 56 9.70 1.69 -8.36
CA ALA A 56 10.41 0.67 -9.12
C ALA A 56 11.60 0.20 -8.28
N PRO A 57 11.65 -1.08 -7.86
CA PRO A 57 12.81 -1.60 -7.13
C PRO A 57 14.08 -1.51 -8.00
N LEU A 58 15.13 -0.87 -7.50
CA LEU A 58 16.41 -0.73 -8.21
C LEU A 58 17.42 -1.82 -7.86
N SER A 59 17.36 -2.30 -6.62
CA SER A 59 18.23 -3.36 -6.09
C SER A 59 17.54 -4.07 -4.94
N MET A 60 17.89 -5.33 -4.72
CA MET A 60 17.43 -6.12 -3.57
C MET A 60 18.66 -6.67 -2.85
N ARG A 61 18.66 -6.66 -1.51
CA ARG A 61 19.66 -7.32 -0.68
C ARG A 61 18.99 -8.13 0.41
N GLY A 62 19.57 -9.26 0.79
CA GLY A 62 19.04 -10.17 1.80
C GLY A 62 18.33 -11.38 1.19
N THR A 63 17.53 -12.09 1.98
CA THR A 63 16.87 -13.33 1.56
C THR A 63 15.37 -13.13 1.43
N TRP A 64 14.82 -13.43 0.26
CA TRP A 64 13.39 -13.37 -0.03
C TRP A 64 12.93 -14.68 -0.64
N ASN A 65 11.87 -15.29 -0.06
CA ASN A 65 11.33 -16.59 -0.48
C ASN A 65 12.42 -17.68 -0.67
N GLY A 66 13.38 -17.74 0.26
CA GLY A 66 14.50 -18.71 0.21
C GLY A 66 15.61 -18.39 -0.79
N ARG A 67 15.50 -17.29 -1.56
CA ARG A 67 16.54 -16.84 -2.49
C ARG A 67 17.31 -15.65 -1.92
N SER A 68 18.64 -15.72 -1.99
CA SER A 68 19.53 -14.63 -1.57
C SER A 68 19.76 -13.63 -2.71
N TYR A 69 19.76 -12.35 -2.37
CA TYR A 69 20.04 -11.19 -3.22
C TYR A 69 21.16 -10.37 -2.57
N GLY A 70 22.12 -9.86 -3.36
CA GLY A 70 23.31 -9.16 -2.90
C GLY A 70 23.63 -7.96 -3.78
#